data_AF-V7D391-F1
#
_entry.id   AF-V7D391-F1
#
_cell.length_a   1.000
_cell.length_b   1.000
_cell.length_c   1.000
_cell.angle_alpha   90.00
_cell.angle_beta   90.00
_cell.angle_gamma   90.00
#
_symmetry.space_group_name_H-M   'P 1'
#
loop_
_entity.id
_entity.type
_entity.pdbx_description
1 polymer ?
#
loop_
_entity_poly.entity_id
_entity_poly.type
_entity_poly.pdbx_seq_one_letter_code
_entity_poly.pdbx_strand_id
1 'polypeptide(L)'
;QPATAPAVADKPLPGLMVGHWQVPVDDGAIAITRLPLQYLGGLKAQPLASSVVVLRYGEQVRTLARGQRLAPGIVLQDIDSDGLIFNNQGRRERLPWPPRPAVTGFKRQG
;
A
#
# COMPACT_ATOMS: atom_id res chain seq x y z
N GLN A 1 7.72 24.00 23.71
CA GLN A 1 7.09 24.72 22.58
C GLN A 1 7.25 23.85 21.33
N PRO A 2 6.17 23.23 20.80
CA PRO A 2 6.31 22.40 19.61
C PRO A 2 6.43 23.29 18.36
N ALA A 3 7.30 22.90 17.44
CA ALA A 3 7.57 23.61 16.19
C ALA A 3 6.47 23.34 15.16
N THR A 4 5.79 24.40 14.73
CA THR A 4 4.82 24.39 13.63
C THR A 4 5.57 24.29 12.31
N ALA A 5 5.30 23.26 11.50
CA ALA A 5 5.81 23.17 10.13
C ALA A 5 5.19 24.29 9.27
N PRO A 6 5.96 24.92 8.35
CA PRO A 6 5.42 25.99 7.51
C PRO A 6 4.40 25.41 6.52
N ALA A 7 3.27 26.09 6.40
CA ALA A 7 2.28 25.84 5.37
C ALA A 7 2.96 25.95 4.00
N VAL A 8 2.91 24.88 3.22
CA VAL A 8 3.35 24.86 1.82
C VAL A 8 2.51 25.88 1.07
N ALA A 9 3.17 26.97 0.66
CA ALA A 9 2.57 28.00 -0.16
C ALA A 9 2.13 27.37 -1.49
N ASP A 10 0.83 27.48 -1.75
CA ASP A 10 0.17 27.16 -3.01
C ASP A 10 0.83 28.02 -4.11
N LYS A 11 1.74 27.41 -4.89
CA LYS A 11 2.31 28.06 -6.07
C LYS A 11 1.20 28.10 -7.12
N PRO A 12 0.75 29.29 -7.56
CA PRO A 12 -0.24 29.36 -8.63
C PRO A 12 0.37 28.78 -9.91
N LEU A 13 -0.18 27.65 -10.35
CA LEU A 13 0.19 27.00 -11.60
C LEU A 13 -0.16 27.94 -12.78
N PRO A 14 0.71 28.10 -13.78
CA PRO A 14 0.45 29.00 -14.91
C PRO A 14 -0.83 28.60 -15.66
N GLY A 15 -1.65 29.61 -15.97
CA GLY A 15 -3.07 29.52 -16.36
C GLY A 15 -3.43 28.83 -17.68
N LEU A 16 -2.57 27.95 -18.21
CA LEU A 16 -2.88 27.14 -19.39
C LEU A 16 -3.40 25.73 -19.03
N MET A 17 -3.35 25.36 -17.74
CA MET A 17 -3.90 24.09 -17.20
C MET A 17 -5.08 24.32 -16.23
N VAL A 18 -5.59 25.56 -16.14
CA VAL A 18 -6.83 25.85 -15.41
C VAL A 18 -7.99 25.21 -16.17
N GLY A 19 -8.52 24.11 -15.63
CA GLY A 19 -9.67 23.38 -16.19
C GLY A 19 -9.35 22.02 -16.84
N HIS A 20 -8.08 21.74 -17.16
CA HIS A 20 -7.68 20.45 -17.77
C HIS A 20 -7.01 19.49 -16.79
N TRP A 21 -6.54 19.98 -15.63
CA TRP A 21 -6.08 19.13 -14.55
C TRP A 21 -7.24 18.80 -13.62
N GLN A 22 -8.03 17.79 -13.98
CA GLN A 22 -8.88 17.13 -12.99
C GLN A 22 -7.98 16.13 -12.25
N VAL A 23 -7.61 16.44 -11.00
CA VAL A 23 -7.18 15.38 -10.08
C VAL A 23 -8.36 14.41 -10.02
N PRO A 24 -8.20 13.13 -10.42
CA PRO A 24 -9.23 12.15 -10.18
C PRO A 24 -9.52 12.21 -8.69
N VAL A 25 -10.75 12.60 -8.34
CA VAL A 25 -11.27 12.40 -7.00
C VAL A 25 -11.44 10.88 -6.89
N ASP A 26 -10.33 10.17 -6.67
CA ASP A 26 -10.38 8.92 -5.94
C ASP A 26 -11.09 9.31 -4.66
N ASP A 27 -12.27 8.74 -4.40
CA ASP A 27 -13.17 9.01 -3.27
C ASP A 27 -12.52 8.65 -1.90
N GLY A 28 -11.18 8.60 -1.83
CA GLY A 28 -10.36 8.11 -0.73
C GLY A 28 -10.45 6.60 -0.53
N ALA A 29 -11.53 5.97 -1.00
CA ALA A 29 -11.84 4.57 -0.78
C ALA A 29 -11.09 3.67 -1.78
N ILE A 30 -9.93 3.17 -1.36
CA ILE A 30 -9.20 2.14 -2.12
C ILE A 30 -10.00 0.83 -2.11
N ALA A 31 -10.41 0.36 -3.28
CA ALA A 31 -11.16 -0.89 -3.42
C ALA A 31 -10.36 -2.09 -2.92
N ILE A 32 -11.01 -3.05 -2.26
CA ILE A 32 -10.35 -4.32 -1.88
C ILE A 32 -9.99 -5.10 -3.15
N THR A 33 -8.76 -5.61 -3.20
CA THR A 33 -8.26 -6.34 -4.36
C THR A 33 -9.06 -7.62 -4.60
N ARG A 34 -9.31 -7.91 -5.88
CA ARG A 34 -9.91 -9.18 -6.33
C ARG A 34 -8.87 -10.12 -6.94
N LEU A 35 -7.59 -9.71 -6.90
CA LEU A 35 -6.50 -10.56 -7.38
C LEU A 35 -6.40 -11.80 -6.48
N PRO A 36 -6.20 -13.00 -7.05
CA PRO A 36 -6.01 -14.25 -6.29
C PRO A 36 -4.62 -14.28 -5.61
N LEU A 37 -4.42 -13.38 -4.64
CA LEU A 37 -3.18 -13.22 -3.88
C LEU A 37 -3.26 -13.98 -2.57
N GLN A 38 -2.15 -14.61 -2.20
CA GLN A 38 -1.95 -15.14 -0.85
C GLN A 38 -0.72 -14.48 -0.23
N TYR A 39 -0.90 -13.89 0.94
CA TYR A 39 0.22 -13.37 1.73
C TYR A 39 0.92 -14.53 2.43
N LEU A 40 2.21 -14.72 2.14
CA LEU A 40 3.01 -15.80 2.73
C LEU A 40 3.88 -15.31 3.89
N GLY A 41 4.19 -14.03 3.93
CA GLY A 41 5.07 -13.45 4.95
C GLY A 41 5.67 -12.14 4.51
N GLY A 42 6.53 -11.57 5.35
CA GLY A 42 7.20 -10.32 5.06
C GLY A 42 7.98 -9.79 6.24
N LEU A 43 8.93 -8.90 5.95
CA LEU A 43 9.69 -8.12 6.90
C LEU A 43 9.10 -6.73 6.97
N LYS A 44 8.58 -6.36 8.14
CA LYS A 44 8.04 -5.02 8.40
C LYS A 44 9.16 -4.07 8.80
N ALA A 45 9.16 -2.89 8.19
CA ALA A 45 10.08 -1.81 8.50
C ALA A 45 9.35 -0.58 9.06
N GLN A 46 10.11 0.32 9.68
CA GLN A 46 9.68 1.69 9.96
C GLN A 46 10.56 2.62 9.10
N PRO A 47 10.03 3.33 8.09
CA PRO A 47 8.61 3.40 7.69
C PRO A 47 8.10 2.13 6.98
N LEU A 48 6.79 1.88 7.03
CA LEU A 48 6.16 0.68 6.42
C LEU A 48 6.39 0.58 4.92
N ALA A 49 6.50 1.71 4.23
CA ALA A 49 6.88 1.79 2.81
C ALA A 49 8.24 1.12 2.48
N SER A 50 9.10 0.89 3.47
CA SER A 50 10.38 0.17 3.33
C SER A 50 10.28 -1.33 3.64
N SER A 51 9.06 -1.85 3.85
CA SER A 51 8.83 -3.26 4.12
C SER A 51 9.01 -4.11 2.85
N VAL A 52 9.30 -5.38 3.06
CA VAL A 52 9.40 -6.38 2.00
C VAL A 52 8.39 -7.48 2.28
N VAL A 53 7.58 -7.85 1.29
CA VAL A 53 6.53 -8.87 1.44
C VAL A 53 6.72 -10.00 0.46
N VAL A 54 6.25 -11.19 0.84
CA VAL A 54 6.26 -12.38 0.00
C VAL A 54 4.81 -12.76 -0.28
N LEU A 55 4.46 -12.78 -1.56
CA LEU A 55 3.12 -13.09 -2.04
C LEU A 55 3.16 -14.26 -3.01
N ARG A 56 2.11 -15.07 -2.98
CA ARG A 56 1.78 -16.00 -4.07
C ARG A 56 0.74 -15.38 -4.97
N TYR A 57 0.96 -15.46 -6.28
CA TYR A 57 0.02 -15.09 -7.34
C TYR A 57 -0.05 -16.23 -8.36
N GLY A 58 -1.15 -16.98 -8.33
CA GLY A 58 -1.23 -18.28 -9.01
C GLY A 58 -0.17 -19.25 -8.48
N GLU A 59 0.62 -19.86 -9.37
CA GLU A 59 1.72 -20.77 -9.02
C GLU A 59 3.02 -20.06 -8.65
N GLN A 60 3.10 -18.73 -8.84
CA GLN A 60 4.33 -17.98 -8.64
C GLN A 60 4.40 -17.35 -7.25
N VAL A 61 5.53 -17.55 -6.57
CA VAL A 61 5.88 -16.82 -5.35
C VAL A 61 6.82 -15.68 -5.71
N ARG A 62 6.52 -14.47 -5.23
CA ARG A 62 7.31 -13.27 -5.49
C ARG A 62 7.53 -12.50 -4.20
N THR A 63 8.77 -12.06 -4.03
CA THR A 63 9.14 -11.07 -3.02
C THR A 63 9.04 -9.69 -3.63
N LEU A 64 8.35 -8.78 -2.95
CA LEU A 64 8.04 -7.44 -3.43
C LEU A 64 8.39 -6.38 -2.39
N ALA A 65 9.04 -5.33 -2.86
CA ALA A 65 9.16 -4.04 -2.18
C ALA A 65 8.33 -2.99 -2.92
N ARG A 66 8.13 -1.82 -2.30
CA ARG A 66 7.44 -0.70 -2.93
C ARG A 66 8.02 -0.37 -4.31
N GLY A 67 7.14 -0.16 -5.29
CA GLY A 67 7.46 0.10 -6.69
C GLY A 67 7.72 -1.15 -7.53
N GLN A 68 7.84 -2.34 -6.92
CA GLN A 68 8.11 -3.56 -7.67
C GLN A 68 6.84 -4.15 -8.31
N ARG A 69 7.04 -4.86 -9.42
CA ARG A 69 5.98 -5.41 -10.25
C ARG A 69 5.68 -6.86 -9.86
N LEU A 70 4.40 -7.14 -9.58
CA LEU A 70 3.92 -8.50 -9.35
C LEU A 70 3.71 -9.25 -10.67
N ALA A 71 3.05 -8.60 -11.63
CA ALA A 71 2.71 -9.12 -12.97
C ALA A 71 2.63 -7.95 -13.97
N PRO A 72 2.57 -8.19 -15.30
CA PRO A 72 2.35 -7.11 -16.26
C PRO A 72 1.12 -6.26 -15.89
N GLY A 73 1.31 -4.95 -15.76
CA GLY A 73 0.25 -4.02 -15.34
C GLY A 73 -0.10 -4.04 -13.85
N ILE A 74 0.56 -4.86 -13.01
CA ILE A 74 0.30 -4.94 -11.56
C ILE A 74 1.56 -4.58 -10.78
N VAL A 75 1.53 -3.46 -10.05
CA VAL A 75 2.67 -2.90 -9.32
C VAL A 75 2.29 -2.64 -7.87
N LEU A 76 3.15 -3.00 -6.93
CA LEU A 76 3.01 -2.62 -5.53
C LEU A 76 3.33 -1.12 -5.38
N GLN A 77 2.32 -0.27 -5.26
CA GLN A 77 2.49 1.18 -5.14
C GLN A 77 2.97 1.59 -3.77
N ASP A 78 2.39 1.01 -2.72
CA ASP A 78 2.69 1.38 -1.34
C ASP A 78 2.35 0.28 -0.32
N ILE A 79 2.86 0.46 0.89
CA ILE A 79 2.63 -0.42 2.04
C ILE A 79 2.27 0.46 3.24
N ASP A 80 1.06 0.30 3.77
CA ASP A 80 0.55 1.08 4.89
C ASP A 80 0.08 0.20 6.06
N SER A 81 -0.54 0.82 7.06
CA SER A 81 -1.06 0.14 8.25
C SER A 81 -2.20 -0.84 7.96
N ASP A 82 -2.95 -0.62 6.88
CA ASP A 82 -4.14 -1.38 6.53
C ASP A 82 -3.79 -2.53 5.59
N GLY A 83 -2.74 -2.38 4.76
CA GLY A 83 -2.32 -3.43 3.85
C GLY A 83 -1.30 -3.01 2.79
N LEU A 84 -1.37 -3.73 1.68
CA LEU A 84 -0.59 -3.51 0.47
C LEU A 84 -1.45 -2.83 -0.57
N ILE A 85 -0.98 -1.72 -1.15
CA ILE A 85 -1.69 -1.00 -2.21
C ILE A 85 -1.07 -1.36 -3.55
N PHE A 86 -1.86 -1.94 -4.44
CA PHE A 86 -1.48 -2.24 -5.81
C PHE A 86 -2.04 -1.20 -6.78
N ASN A 87 -1.24 -0.83 -7.79
CA ASN A 87 -1.78 -0.43 -9.08
C ASN A 87 -2.11 -1.70 -9.86
N ASN A 88 -3.36 -1.93 -10.22
CA ASN A 88 -3.78 -2.97 -11.14
C ASN A 88 -4.39 -2.31 -12.38
N GLN A 89 -3.61 -2.25 -13.46
CA GLN A 89 -4.04 -1.70 -14.75
C GLN A 89 -4.58 -0.26 -14.66
N GLY A 90 -3.96 0.58 -13.82
CA GLY A 90 -4.37 1.95 -13.55
C GLY A 90 -5.30 2.10 -12.35
N ARG A 91 -5.89 1.02 -11.83
CA ARG A 91 -6.78 1.06 -10.66
C ARG A 91 -6.02 0.82 -9.35
N ARG A 92 -6.29 1.62 -8.33
CA ARG A 92 -5.78 1.37 -6.97
C ARG A 92 -6.60 0.30 -6.28
N GLU A 93 -5.93 -0.73 -5.79
CA GLU A 93 -6.54 -1.83 -5.06
C GLU A 93 -5.76 -2.13 -3.78
N ARG A 94 -6.45 -2.51 -2.70
CA ARG A 94 -5.84 -2.84 -1.41
C ARG A 94 -5.97 -4.33 -1.12
N LEU A 95 -4.85 -4.96 -0.83
CA LEU A 95 -4.81 -6.26 -0.17
C LEU A 95 -4.65 -6.01 1.33
N PRO A 96 -5.69 -6.22 2.16
CA PRO A 96 -5.57 -6.03 3.60
C PRO A 96 -4.55 -7.01 4.19
N TRP A 97 -3.89 -6.61 5.28
CA TRP A 97 -3.07 -7.54 6.04
C TRP A 97 -3.89 -8.74 6.52
N PRO A 98 -3.31 -9.96 6.55
CA PRO A 98 -4.00 -11.09 7.15
C PRO A 98 -4.29 -10.80 8.62
N PRO A 99 -5.42 -11.31 9.16
CA PRO A 99 -5.72 -11.16 10.57
C PRO A 99 -4.60 -11.78 11.39
N ARG A 100 -4.16 -11.07 12.43
CA ARG A 100 -3.20 -11.63 13.38
C ARG A 100 -3.86 -12.84 14.05
N PRO A 101 -3.22 -14.03 14.05
CA PRO A 101 -3.75 -15.15 14.82
C PRO A 101 -3.83 -14.73 16.29
N ALA A 102 -4.95 -15.04 16.95
CA ALA A 102 -5.10 -14.82 18.38
C ALA A 102 -4.02 -15.66 19.10
N VAL A 103 -3.13 -15.00 19.83
CA VAL A 103 -2.14 -15.66 20.68
C VAL A 103 -2.86 -16.28 21.88
N THR A 104 -3.41 -17.47 21.69
CA THR A 104 -3.97 -18.27 22.79
C THR A 104 -2.84 -19.09 23.42
N GLY A 105 -2.27 -18.60 24.52
CA GLY A 105 -1.52 -19.45 25.46
C GLY A 105 -0.12 -18.97 25.87
N PHE A 106 -0.05 -17.96 26.74
CA PHE A 106 1.05 -17.90 27.72
C PHE A 106 0.68 -18.83 28.88
N LYS A 107 0.90 -20.14 28.73
CA LYS A 107 0.89 -21.04 29.89
C LYS A 107 2.22 -20.85 30.62
N ARG A 108 2.22 -20.03 31.68
CA ARG A 108 3.29 -20.00 32.67
C ARG A 108 3.27 -21.37 33.37
N GLN A 109 4.23 -22.24 33.09
CA GLN A 109 4.59 -23.29 34.05
C GLN A 109 5.64 -22.70 34.98
N GLY A 110 5.27 -22.63 36.25
CA GLY A 110 6.19 -22.45 37.36
C GLY A 110 6.70 -23.78 37.89
#